data_AF-A0A5R2MS77-F1
#
_entry.id   AF-A0A5R2MS77-F1
#
_cell.length_a   1.000
_cell.length_b   1.000
_cell.length_c   1.000
_cell.angle_alpha   90.00
_cell.angle_beta   90.00
_cell.angle_gamma   90.00
#
_symmetry.space_group_name_H-M   'P 1'
#
loop_
_entity.id
_entity.type
_entity.pdbx_description
1 polymer ?
#
loop_
_entity_poly.entity_id
_entity_poly.type
_entity_poly.pdbx_seq_one_letter_code
_entity_poly.pdbx_strand_id
1 'polypeptide(L)'
;GTFGFKPTFGIVPQWPASAMTTLSHLGPVTRTVADAILMMNVIARKDARDGYAGPAYLGLDPDPAKTTIRGLRIGYSRNLGYVKVARDIQNVTD
;
A
#
# COMPACT_ATOMS: atom_id res chain seq x y z
N GLY A 1 6.63 -15.56 0.55
CA GLY A 1 5.91 -14.28 0.66
C GLY A 1 6.46 -13.30 -0.35
N THR A 2 5.58 -12.57 -1.04
CA THR A 2 5.93 -11.40 -1.85
C THR A 2 5.56 -10.14 -1.08
N PHE A 3 6.05 -8.98 -1.53
CA PHE A 3 5.60 -7.69 -1.03
C PHE A 3 4.36 -7.25 -1.82
N GLY A 4 3.33 -6.77 -1.13
CA GLY A 4 2.13 -6.21 -1.75
C GLY A 4 1.78 -4.88 -1.12
N PHE A 5 1.48 -3.88 -1.95
CA PHE A 5 1.15 -2.53 -1.48
C PHE A 5 -0.19 -2.08 -2.03
N LYS A 6 -1.15 -1.81 -1.14
CA LYS A 6 -2.42 -1.18 -1.47
C LYS A 6 -2.32 0.32 -1.14
N PRO A 7 -2.24 1.22 -2.14
CA PRO A 7 -2.09 2.65 -1.88
C PRO A 7 -3.38 3.26 -1.29
N THR A 8 -3.31 4.53 -0.95
CA THR A 8 -4.49 5.35 -0.64
C THR A 8 -5.43 5.36 -1.85
N PHE A 9 -6.74 5.29 -1.59
CA PHE A 9 -7.77 5.35 -2.63
C PHE A 9 -7.57 6.57 -3.56
N GLY A 10 -7.72 6.37 -4.87
CA GLY A 10 -7.57 7.41 -5.87
C GLY A 10 -6.14 7.85 -6.19
N ILE A 11 -5.09 7.28 -5.56
CA ILE A 11 -3.69 7.56 -5.94
C ILE A 11 -3.34 6.91 -7.28
N VAL A 12 -3.76 5.65 -7.48
CA VAL A 12 -3.61 4.95 -8.76
C VAL A 12 -4.98 4.95 -9.42
N PRO A 13 -5.13 5.55 -10.61
CA PRO A 13 -6.42 5.61 -11.26
C PRO A 13 -6.87 4.23 -11.72
N GLN A 14 -8.18 3.99 -11.67
CA GLN A 14 -8.82 2.78 -12.15
C GLN A 14 -10.03 3.13 -13.03
N TRP A 15 -9.77 3.24 -14.33
CA TRP A 15 -10.79 3.40 -15.35
C TRP A 15 -10.76 2.22 -16.35
N PRO A 16 -11.89 1.57 -16.64
CA PRO A 16 -13.21 1.77 -16.02
C PRO A 16 -13.25 1.31 -14.55
N ALA A 17 -14.24 1.80 -13.80
CA ALA A 17 -14.40 1.43 -12.40
C ALA A 17 -14.64 -0.09 -12.24
N SER A 18 -14.07 -0.66 -11.18
CA SER A 18 -14.34 -2.04 -10.77
C SER A 18 -15.76 -2.18 -10.23
N ALA A 19 -16.29 -3.41 -10.22
CA ALA A 19 -17.57 -3.74 -9.58
C ALA A 19 -17.62 -3.37 -8.08
N MET A 20 -16.46 -3.23 -7.43
CA MET A 20 -16.32 -2.83 -6.03
C MET A 20 -16.15 -1.31 -5.84
N THR A 21 -16.19 -0.52 -6.93
CA THR A 21 -16.11 0.94 -6.98
C THR A 21 -15.15 1.53 -5.93
N THR A 22 -15.69 2.07 -4.83
CA THR A 22 -14.95 2.81 -3.79
C THR A 22 -14.10 1.93 -2.88
N LEU A 23 -14.23 0.59 -2.96
CA LEU A 23 -13.37 -0.35 -2.23
C LEU A 23 -12.19 -0.85 -3.08
N SER A 24 -12.23 -0.66 -4.41
CA SER A 24 -11.21 -1.15 -5.33
C SER A 24 -9.96 -0.29 -5.31
N HIS A 25 -8.79 -0.93 -5.34
CA HIS A 25 -7.49 -0.28 -5.38
C HIS A 25 -6.56 -1.06 -6.29
N LEU A 26 -5.80 -0.36 -7.13
CA LEU A 26 -4.68 -0.92 -7.88
C LEU A 26 -3.38 -0.62 -7.13
N GLY A 27 -2.50 -1.61 -7.06
CA GLY A 27 -1.21 -1.48 -6.39
C GLY A 27 -0.27 -2.64 -6.73
N PRO A 28 1.04 -2.47 -6.51
CA PRO A 28 2.04 -3.44 -6.95
C PRO A 28 2.11 -4.67 -6.03
N VAL A 29 2.44 -5.81 -6.64
CA VAL A 29 2.95 -7.01 -5.97
C VAL A 29 4.33 -7.32 -6.54
N THR A 30 5.36 -7.31 -5.70
CA THR A 30 6.77 -7.36 -6.11
C THR A 30 7.60 -8.26 -5.19
N ARG A 31 8.88 -8.49 -5.56
CA ARG A 31 9.83 -9.22 -4.70
C ARG A 31 10.44 -8.35 -3.61
N THR A 32 10.56 -7.03 -3.84
CA THR A 32 11.15 -6.08 -2.89
C THR A 32 10.29 -4.82 -2.72
N VAL A 33 10.49 -4.11 -1.61
CA VAL A 33 9.85 -2.80 -1.36
C VAL A 33 10.31 -1.76 -2.39
N ALA A 34 11.60 -1.76 -2.74
CA ALA A 34 12.17 -0.84 -3.74
C ALA A 34 11.46 -0.96 -5.11
N ASP A 35 11.20 -2.19 -5.57
CA ASP A 35 10.47 -2.43 -6.82
C ASP A 35 9.03 -1.89 -6.77
N ALA A 36 8.37 -2.01 -5.61
CA ALA A 36 7.03 -1.45 -5.47
C ALA A 36 7.03 0.08 -5.45
N ILE A 37 8.05 0.72 -4.86
CA ILE A 37 8.23 2.17 -4.93
C ILE A 37 8.45 2.61 -6.39
N LEU A 38 9.33 1.92 -7.12
CA LEU A 38 9.57 2.17 -8.54
C LEU A 38 8.27 2.06 -9.35
N MET A 39 7.50 0.99 -9.13
CA MET A 39 6.22 0.80 -9.81
C MET A 39 5.22 1.91 -9.46
N MET A 40 5.09 2.28 -8.18
CA MET A 40 4.24 3.39 -7.74
C MET A 40 4.63 4.73 -8.37
N ASN A 41 5.93 5.00 -8.49
CA ASN A 41 6.42 6.21 -9.17
C ASN A 41 5.99 6.26 -10.64
N VAL A 42 5.73 5.13 -11.28
CA VAL A 42 5.21 5.05 -12.65
C VAL A 42 3.69 5.13 -12.69
N ILE A 43 2.97 4.31 -11.91
CA ILE A 43 1.52 4.11 -12.08
C ILE A 43 0.65 5.13 -11.34
N ALA A 44 1.17 5.83 -10.34
CA ALA A 44 0.43 6.83 -9.58
C ALA A 44 0.37 8.19 -10.31
N ARG A 45 -0.18 8.18 -11.52
CA ARG A 45 -0.37 9.36 -12.38
C ARG A 45 -1.87 9.58 -12.55
N LYS A 46 -2.31 10.84 -12.49
CA LYS A 46 -3.72 11.17 -12.66
C LYS A 46 -4.21 10.77 -14.04
N ASP A 47 -5.44 10.27 -14.11
CA ASP A 47 -6.15 9.99 -15.35
C ASP A 47 -7.48 10.77 -15.33
N ALA A 48 -7.72 11.59 -16.35
CA ALA A 48 -8.92 12.43 -16.44
C ALA A 48 -10.22 11.62 -16.59
N ARG A 49 -10.12 10.33 -16.96
CA ARG A 49 -11.26 9.42 -17.08
C ARG A 49 -11.70 8.88 -15.72
N ASP A 50 -10.81 8.86 -14.73
CA ASP A 50 -11.13 8.42 -13.39
C ASP A 50 -11.58 9.60 -12.52
N GLY A 51 -12.88 9.69 -12.26
CA GLY A 51 -13.48 10.72 -11.43
C GLY A 51 -13.13 10.64 -9.93
N TYR A 52 -12.44 9.58 -9.49
CA TYR A 52 -12.01 9.40 -8.09
C TYR A 52 -10.57 9.84 -7.82
N ALA A 53 -9.95 10.57 -8.76
CA ALA A 53 -8.58 11.03 -8.62
C ALA A 53 -8.33 11.79 -7.30
N GLY A 54 -7.47 11.22 -6.46
CA GLY A 54 -7.11 11.77 -5.15
C GLY A 54 -6.00 12.82 -5.19
N PRO A 55 -5.35 13.09 -4.04
CA PRO A 55 -4.17 13.94 -3.96
C PRO A 55 -3.05 13.46 -4.91
N ALA A 56 -2.23 14.40 -5.39
CA ALA A 56 -1.10 14.05 -6.24
C ALA A 56 -0.06 13.24 -5.46
N TYR A 57 0.40 12.14 -6.05
CA TYR A 57 1.53 11.38 -5.54
C TYR A 57 2.84 12.01 -5.99
N LEU A 58 3.67 12.41 -5.02
CA LEU A 58 4.91 13.14 -5.27
C LEU A 58 6.09 12.24 -5.66
N GLY A 59 5.92 10.92 -5.55
CA GLY A 59 7.02 9.98 -5.69
C GLY A 59 7.76 9.74 -4.37
N LEU A 60 8.47 8.62 -4.31
CA LEU A 60 9.36 8.25 -3.20
C LEU A 60 10.71 7.81 -3.75
N ASP A 61 11.77 7.99 -2.98
CA ASP A 61 13.07 7.42 -3.28
C ASP A 61 13.00 5.89 -3.10
N PRO A 62 13.39 5.09 -4.10
CA PRO A 62 13.34 3.63 -4.00
C PRO A 62 14.41 3.05 -3.06
N ASP A 63 15.42 3.84 -2.65
CA ASP A 63 16.45 3.39 -1.72
C ASP A 63 15.95 3.41 -0.26
N PRO A 64 15.68 2.24 0.34
CA PRO A 64 15.18 2.18 1.71
C PRO A 64 16.19 2.68 2.74
N ALA A 65 17.50 2.70 2.42
CA ALA A 65 18.54 3.15 3.35
C ALA A 65 18.43 4.65 3.70
N LYS A 66 17.74 5.43 2.85
CA LYS A 66 17.48 6.86 3.08
C LYS A 66 16.28 7.12 4.00
N THR A 67 15.51 6.08 4.34
CA THR A 67 14.34 6.20 5.22
C THR A 67 14.69 5.68 6.62
N THR A 68 14.37 6.46 7.65
CA THR A 68 14.53 6.04 9.05
C THR A 68 13.18 5.99 9.76
N ILE A 69 13.01 4.98 10.62
CA ILE A 69 11.84 4.84 11.51
C ILE A 69 12.12 5.36 12.91
N ARG A 70 13.33 5.90 13.17
CA ARG A 70 13.71 6.41 14.49
C ARG A 70 12.77 7.54 14.90
N GLY A 71 12.19 7.43 16.09
CA GLY A 71 11.25 8.43 16.63
C GLY A 71 9.80 8.22 16.23
N LEU A 72 9.49 7.26 15.34
CA LEU A 72 8.11 6.90 15.05
C LEU A 72 7.47 6.13 16.21
N ARG A 73 6.20 6.44 16.48
CA ARG A 73 5.37 5.68 17.43
C ARG A 73 4.57 4.65 16.64
N ILE A 74 4.79 3.37 16.91
CA ILE A 74 4.12 2.27 16.22
C ILE A 74 3.07 1.68 17.17
N GLY A 75 1.80 1.73 16.77
CA GLY A 75 0.72 1.03 17.46
C GLY A 75 0.62 -0.41 16.96
N TYR A 76 0.64 -1.38 17.88
CA TYR A 76 0.46 -2.79 17.57
C TYR A 76 -0.78 -3.33 18.29
N SER A 77 -1.64 -4.03 17.56
CA SER A 77 -2.79 -4.75 18.11
C SER A 77 -2.77 -6.16 17.58
N ARG A 78 -2.44 -7.13 18.45
CA ARG A 78 -2.24 -8.54 18.08
C ARG A 78 -3.45 -9.16 17.39
N ASN A 79 -4.65 -8.75 17.77
CA ASN A 79 -5.90 -9.37 17.33
C ASN A 79 -7.09 -8.40 17.23
N LEU A 80 -6.84 -7.09 17.24
CA LEU A 80 -7.87 -6.05 17.26
C LEU A 80 -8.87 -6.17 18.44
N GLY A 81 -8.57 -6.99 19.45
CA GLY A 81 -9.43 -7.27 20.61
C GLY A 81 -10.48 -8.36 20.42
N TYR A 82 -10.70 -8.87 19.21
CA TYR A 82 -11.79 -9.83 18.93
C TYR A 82 -11.48 -10.89 17.86
N VAL A 83 -10.34 -10.80 17.17
CA VAL A 83 -10.00 -11.73 16.08
C VAL A 83 -9.30 -12.98 16.61
N LYS A 84 -9.72 -14.16 16.15
CA LYS A 84 -8.96 -15.41 16.38
C LYS A 84 -7.87 -15.54 15.32
N VAL A 85 -6.61 -15.33 15.71
CA VAL A 85 -5.44 -15.46 14.82
C VAL A 85 -4.83 -16.86 14.96
N ALA A 86 -4.40 -17.45 13.85
CA ALA A 86 -3.73 -18.75 13.85
C ALA A 86 -2.39 -18.69 14.60
N ARG A 87 -2.03 -19.78 15.31
CA ARG A 87 -0.89 -19.79 16.25
C ARG A 87 0.46 -19.60 15.56
N ASP A 88 0.64 -20.21 14.40
CA ASP A 88 1.83 -20.05 13.55
C ASP A 88 2.03 -18.59 13.10
N ILE A 89 0.93 -17.88 12.80
CA ILE A 89 0.96 -16.44 12.46
C ILE A 89 1.26 -15.58 13.69
N GLN A 90 0.65 -15.87 14.85
CA GLN A 90 0.94 -15.13 16.09
C GLN A 90 2.43 -15.21 16.45
N ASN A 91 3.02 -16.40 16.35
CA ASN A 91 4.43 -16.63 16.70
C ASN A 91 5.43 -15.80 15.86
N VAL A 92 5.06 -15.36 14.66
CA VAL A 92 5.96 -14.56 13.78
C VAL A 92 5.73 -13.06 13.88
N THR A 93 4.64 -12.61 14.51
CA THR A 93 4.30 -11.18 14.65
C THR A 93 4.50 -10.63 16.05
N ASP A 94 4.76 -11.50 17.03
CA ASP A 94 5.03 -11.16 18.44
C ASP A 94 6.53 -11.04 18.73
#